data_AF-A0A353GYZ7-F1
#
_entry.id   AF-A0A353GYZ7-F1
#
_cell.length_a   1.000
_cell.length_b   1.000
_cell.length_c   1.000
_cell.angle_alpha   90.00
_cell.angle_beta   90.00
_cell.angle_gamma   90.00
#
_symmetry.space_group_name_H-M   'P 1'
#
loop_
_entity.id
_entity.type
_entity.pdbx_description
1 polymer ?
#
loop_
_entity_poly.entity_id
_entity_poly.type
_entity_poly.pdbx_seq_one_letter_code
_entity_poly.pdbx_strand_id
1 'polypeptide(L)'
;MNFLEKYREDFKEYDAMEKDFIDDELIWQQLKKWENPSKADVRRVLEKASHLIRLEPEEMAVLLQNQDPDLTAEMYDLAHKLKREVYGERIVFFAPLYISDKCANNCVYCGYRSSNEAMHRKTLTMEELRREVEIMIREGQKRTVLVYGESPETNADYICETVRQVYSVKSEHGEIRRANINCAPLTRDELRKLKQVGIGTFQVFQ
;
A
#
# COMPACT_ATOMS: atom_id res chain seq x y z
N MET A 1 -0.68 10.92 -28.30
CA MET A 1 -0.67 11.58 -26.99
C MET A 1 -0.26 10.52 -25.98
N ASN A 2 0.88 10.72 -25.32
CA ASN A 2 1.32 9.84 -24.24
C ASN A 2 0.29 9.95 -23.10
N PHE A 3 -0.27 8.84 -22.62
CA PHE A 3 -1.29 8.80 -21.57
C PHE A 3 -0.91 9.64 -20.34
N LEU A 4 0.39 9.70 -20.02
CA LEU A 4 0.92 10.45 -18.89
C LEU A 4 1.02 11.97 -19.13
N GLU A 5 0.76 12.46 -20.35
CA GLU A 5 0.74 13.91 -20.64
C GLU A 5 -0.28 14.65 -19.77
N LYS A 6 -1.34 13.99 -19.30
CA LYS A 6 -2.33 14.61 -18.39
C LYS A 6 -1.74 15.04 -17.04
N TYR A 7 -0.63 14.42 -16.63
CA TYR A 7 0.08 14.74 -15.37
C TYR A 7 1.31 15.61 -15.62
N ARG A 8 1.55 16.07 -16.85
CA ARG A 8 2.81 16.76 -17.20
C ARG A 8 3.05 18.03 -16.37
N GLU A 9 2.01 18.82 -16.13
CA GLU A 9 2.15 20.04 -15.32
C GLU A 9 2.37 19.71 -13.84
N ASP A 10 1.70 18.67 -13.32
CA ASP A 10 1.93 18.17 -11.96
C ASP A 10 3.38 17.68 -11.80
N PHE A 11 3.87 16.86 -12.74
CA PHE A 11 5.27 16.40 -12.75
C PHE A 11 6.24 17.56 -12.84
N LYS A 12 5.97 18.55 -13.70
CA LYS A 12 6.83 19.74 -13.80
C LYS A 12 6.87 20.54 -12.49
N GLU A 13 5.76 20.66 -11.77
CA GLU A 13 5.71 21.29 -10.46
C GLU A 13 6.54 20.50 -9.43
N TYR A 14 6.35 19.18 -9.36
CA TYR A 14 7.03 18.32 -8.39
C TYR A 14 8.52 18.14 -8.69
N ASP A 15 8.90 17.96 -9.95
CA ASP A 15 10.30 17.85 -10.38
C ASP A 15 11.08 19.15 -10.20
N ALA A 16 10.38 20.30 -10.12
CA ALA A 16 10.99 21.59 -9.82
C ALA A 16 11.21 21.80 -8.30
N MET A 17 10.70 20.93 -7.43
CA MET A 17 10.95 21.02 -5.99
C MET A 17 12.40 20.62 -5.71
N GLU A 18 13.20 21.56 -5.20
CA GLU A 18 14.62 21.32 -4.90
C GLU A 18 14.83 20.25 -3.81
N LYS A 19 13.87 20.11 -2.90
CA LYS A 19 13.87 19.13 -1.81
C LYS A 19 12.45 18.67 -1.52
N ASP A 20 12.27 17.37 -1.37
CA ASP A 20 11.08 16.82 -0.72
C ASP A 20 11.30 16.72 0.80
N PHE A 21 10.41 16.01 1.51
CA PHE A 21 10.53 15.81 2.96
C PHE A 21 11.41 14.61 3.33
N ILE A 22 11.93 13.87 2.36
CA ILE A 22 12.84 12.74 2.52
C ILE A 22 14.27 13.27 2.41
N ASP A 23 14.93 13.43 3.54
CA ASP A 23 16.32 13.85 3.58
C ASP A 23 17.25 12.62 3.50
N ASP A 24 17.69 12.28 2.27
CA ASP A 24 18.59 11.15 2.02
C ASP A 24 19.89 11.25 2.84
N GLU A 25 20.47 12.46 2.94
CA GLU A 25 21.73 12.66 3.67
C GLU A 25 21.54 12.38 5.15
N LEU A 26 20.44 12.88 5.73
CA LEU A 26 20.08 12.62 7.12
C LEU A 26 19.83 11.12 7.37
N ILE A 27 19.12 10.43 6.47
CA ILE A 27 18.89 8.98 6.59
C ILE A 27 20.23 8.24 6.62
N TRP A 28 21.12 8.50 5.66
CA TRP A 28 22.42 7.85 5.62
C TRP A 28 23.31 8.22 6.80
N GLN A 29 23.27 9.47 7.24
CA GLN A 29 24.00 9.93 8.42
C GLN A 29 23.55 9.16 9.66
N GLN A 30 22.24 9.01 9.88
CA GLN A 30 21.68 8.30 11.04
C GLN A 30 22.01 6.81 10.99
N LEU A 31 21.86 6.16 9.84
CA LEU A 31 22.22 4.75 9.67
C LEU A 31 23.71 4.53 9.96
N LYS A 32 24.60 5.35 9.41
CA LYS A 32 26.05 5.24 9.64
C LYS A 32 26.44 5.54 11.09
N LYS A 33 25.81 6.56 11.70
CA LYS A 33 26.05 6.94 13.10
C LYS A 33 25.77 5.78 14.06
N TRP A 34 24.71 5.01 13.79
CA TRP A 34 24.26 3.93 14.64
C TRP A 34 24.68 2.55 14.15
N GLU A 35 25.74 2.43 13.33
CA GLU A 35 26.27 1.13 12.91
C GLU A 35 26.66 0.28 14.14
N ASN A 36 25.97 -0.86 14.32
CA ASN A 36 26.07 -1.75 15.47
C ASN A 36 26.07 -1.01 16.83
N PRO A 37 24.92 -0.43 17.22
CA PRO A 37 24.81 0.42 18.40
C PRO A 37 25.01 -0.38 19.69
N SER A 38 25.24 0.32 20.81
CA SER A 38 25.43 -0.38 22.09
C SER A 38 24.12 -1.02 22.58
N LYS A 39 24.24 -2.05 23.42
CA LYS A 39 23.06 -2.68 24.05
C LYS A 39 22.20 -1.69 24.83
N ALA A 40 22.84 -0.67 25.44
CA ALA A 40 22.13 0.37 26.19
C ALA A 40 21.31 1.27 25.26
N ASP A 41 21.81 1.59 24.07
CA ASP A 41 21.09 2.41 23.08
C ASP A 41 19.85 1.69 22.58
N VAL A 42 19.98 0.41 22.21
CA VAL A 42 18.85 -0.42 21.76
C VAL A 42 17.79 -0.51 22.85
N ARG A 43 18.18 -0.86 24.09
CA ARG A 43 17.24 -1.00 25.20
C ARG A 43 16.54 0.31 25.57
N ARG A 44 17.23 1.46 25.43
CA ARG A 44 16.60 2.78 25.60
C ARG A 44 15.49 3.00 24.58
N VAL A 45 15.69 2.61 23.32
CA VAL A 45 14.66 2.72 22.28
C VAL A 45 13.52 1.72 22.52
N LEU A 46 13.82 0.48 22.92
CA LEU A 46 12.82 -0.51 23.29
C LEU A 46 11.95 -0.07 24.47
N GLU A 47 12.55 0.54 25.49
CA GLU A 47 11.83 1.10 26.63
C GLU A 47 10.80 2.13 26.16
N LYS A 48 11.20 3.09 25.30
CA LYS A 48 10.27 4.07 24.72
C LYS A 48 9.13 3.40 23.95
N ALA A 49 9.44 2.44 23.09
CA ALA A 49 8.44 1.70 22.31
C ALA A 49 7.46 0.93 23.21
N SER A 50 7.93 0.43 24.37
CA SER A 50 7.11 -0.31 25.33
C SER A 50 5.96 0.50 25.93
N HIS A 51 6.09 1.83 25.93
CA HIS A 51 5.05 2.76 26.38
C HIS A 51 4.13 3.22 25.23
N LEU A 52 4.13 2.52 24.09
CA LEU A 52 3.36 2.87 22.88
C LEU A 52 3.70 4.27 22.33
N ILE A 53 4.91 4.76 22.61
CA ILE A 53 5.38 6.05 22.11
C ILE A 53 6.02 5.82 20.74
N ARG A 54 5.60 6.62 19.75
CA ARG A 54 6.15 6.58 18.39
C ARG A 54 7.67 6.80 18.41
N LEU A 55 8.38 5.96 17.67
CA LEU A 55 9.82 6.12 17.43
C LEU A 55 10.06 7.11 16.29
N GLU A 56 11.07 7.96 16.46
CA GLU A 56 11.54 8.86 15.41
C GLU A 56 12.52 8.14 14.47
N PRO A 57 12.77 8.63 13.24
CA PRO A 57 13.63 7.95 12.25
C PRO A 57 15.02 7.55 12.77
N GLU A 58 15.67 8.41 13.58
CA GLU A 58 16.97 8.10 14.15
C GLU A 58 16.91 6.92 15.15
N GLU A 59 15.84 6.82 15.93
CA GLU A 59 15.65 5.70 16.86
C GLU A 59 15.36 4.41 16.12
N MET A 60 14.68 4.49 14.96
CA MET A 60 14.54 3.36 14.05
C MET A 60 15.90 2.92 13.49
N ALA A 61 16.80 3.85 13.18
CA ALA A 61 18.15 3.54 12.73
C ALA A 61 18.93 2.72 13.79
N VAL A 62 18.78 3.04 15.08
CA VAL A 62 19.33 2.23 16.19
C VAL A 62 18.84 0.79 16.12
N LEU A 63 17.53 0.57 15.97
CA LEU A 63 16.99 -0.79 15.93
C LEU A 63 17.38 -1.55 14.66
N LEU A 64 17.41 -0.87 13.50
CA LEU A 64 17.74 -1.47 12.21
C LEU A 64 19.21 -1.87 12.10
N GLN A 65 20.11 -1.12 12.75
CA GLN A 65 21.55 -1.36 12.71
C GLN A 65 22.05 -2.30 13.81
N ASN A 66 21.17 -2.77 14.69
CA ASN A 66 21.48 -3.78 15.69
C ASN A 66 21.93 -5.09 15.03
N GLN A 67 23.12 -5.60 15.41
CA GLN A 67 23.63 -6.90 14.97
C GLN A 67 23.65 -7.94 16.10
N ASP A 68 23.22 -7.58 17.31
CA ASP A 68 23.14 -8.51 18.44
C ASP A 68 21.87 -9.37 18.33
N PRO A 69 22.00 -10.71 18.20
CA PRO A 69 20.85 -11.61 18.08
C PRO A 69 20.00 -11.67 19.36
N ASP A 70 20.58 -11.47 20.55
CA ASP A 70 19.82 -11.48 21.81
C ASP A 70 18.92 -10.25 21.88
N LEU A 71 19.41 -9.08 21.46
CA LEU A 71 18.60 -7.87 21.38
C LEU A 71 17.53 -7.96 20.29
N THR A 72 17.82 -8.68 19.20
CA THR A 72 16.83 -8.97 18.16
C THR A 72 15.69 -9.84 18.71
N ALA A 73 16.01 -10.80 19.58
CA ALA A 73 14.98 -11.57 20.29
C ALA A 73 14.16 -10.67 21.24
N GLU A 74 14.80 -9.77 22.01
CA GLU A 74 14.10 -8.78 22.84
C GLU A 74 13.14 -7.90 22.00
N MET A 75 13.56 -7.49 20.79
CA MET A 75 12.72 -6.74 19.84
C MET A 75 11.48 -7.53 19.41
N TYR A 76 11.62 -8.80 19.07
CA TYR A 76 10.50 -9.65 18.66
C TYR A 76 9.51 -9.89 19.81
N ASP A 77 10.02 -10.14 21.02
CA ASP A 77 9.18 -10.31 22.21
C ASP A 77 8.38 -9.05 22.52
N LEU A 78 9.02 -7.88 22.44
CA LEU A 78 8.33 -6.61 22.62
C LEU A 78 7.29 -6.38 21.53
N ALA A 79 7.64 -6.57 20.25
CA ALA A 79 6.70 -6.42 19.14
C ALA A 79 5.48 -7.34 19.29
N HIS A 80 5.70 -8.59 19.73
CA HIS A 80 4.61 -9.54 20.01
C HIS A 80 3.72 -9.07 21.16
N LYS A 81 4.31 -8.60 22.27
CA LYS A 81 3.56 -8.01 23.40
C LYS A 81 2.71 -6.84 22.94
N LEU A 82 3.30 -5.87 22.23
CA LEU A 82 2.60 -4.67 21.73
C LEU A 82 1.48 -5.05 20.75
N LYS A 83 1.72 -6.01 19.85
CA LYS A 83 0.70 -6.54 18.94
C LYS A 83 -0.50 -7.08 19.71
N ARG A 84 -0.27 -7.84 20.79
CA ARG A 84 -1.34 -8.42 21.61
C ARG A 84 -2.04 -7.36 22.46
N GLU A 85 -1.32 -6.39 22.99
CA GLU A 85 -1.88 -5.29 23.78
C GLU A 85 -2.82 -4.41 22.96
N VAL A 86 -2.39 -3.99 21.76
CA VAL A 86 -3.16 -3.08 20.90
C VAL A 86 -4.21 -3.82 20.07
N TYR A 87 -3.83 -4.94 19.45
CA TYR A 87 -4.67 -5.62 18.45
C TYR A 87 -5.29 -6.93 18.97
N GLY A 88 -4.79 -7.50 20.07
CA GLY A 88 -5.21 -8.81 20.58
C GLY A 88 -4.79 -9.95 19.65
N GLU A 89 -5.51 -11.07 19.72
CA GLU A 89 -5.32 -12.22 18.81
C GLU A 89 -5.97 -12.01 17.42
N ARG A 90 -6.59 -10.85 17.18
CA ARG A 90 -7.37 -10.60 15.97
C ARG A 90 -6.46 -10.53 14.75
N ILE A 91 -6.86 -11.27 13.70
CA ILE A 91 -6.29 -11.18 12.36
C ILE A 91 -7.43 -10.78 11.42
N VAL A 92 -7.20 -9.76 10.61
CA VAL A 92 -8.16 -9.28 9.62
C VAL A 92 -7.85 -9.92 8.27
N PHE A 93 -8.80 -10.65 7.72
CA PHE A 93 -8.70 -11.21 6.38
C PHE A 93 -9.28 -10.26 5.33
N PHE A 94 -8.60 -10.19 4.19
CA PHE A 94 -9.05 -9.59 2.95
C PHE A 94 -8.39 -10.34 1.80
N ALA A 95 -8.99 -10.30 0.62
CA ALA A 95 -8.41 -10.87 -0.59
C ALA A 95 -8.21 -9.77 -1.64
N PRO A 96 -7.07 -9.73 -2.35
CA PRO A 96 -6.89 -8.83 -3.47
C PRO A 96 -7.73 -9.27 -4.67
N LEU A 97 -8.26 -8.31 -5.41
CA LEU A 97 -8.95 -8.55 -6.68
C LEU A 97 -8.26 -7.72 -7.77
N TYR A 98 -7.55 -8.40 -8.67
CA TYR A 98 -6.85 -7.78 -9.80
C TYR A 98 -7.85 -7.45 -10.91
N ILE A 99 -8.10 -6.17 -11.12
CA ILE A 99 -9.10 -5.69 -12.08
C ILE A 99 -8.49 -5.49 -13.47
N SER A 100 -7.24 -5.03 -13.53
CA SER A 100 -6.52 -4.82 -14.78
C SER A 100 -5.02 -5.01 -14.60
N ASP A 101 -4.39 -5.71 -15.53
CA ASP A 101 -2.94 -5.88 -15.62
C ASP A 101 -2.28 -5.00 -16.70
N LYS A 102 -3.08 -4.17 -17.38
CA LYS A 102 -2.60 -3.21 -18.38
C LYS A 102 -1.87 -2.08 -17.68
N CYS A 103 -0.62 -1.86 -18.06
CA CYS A 103 0.21 -0.82 -17.46
C CYS A 103 1.07 -0.13 -18.52
N ALA A 104 1.14 1.20 -18.46
CA ALA A 104 1.99 2.03 -19.31
C ALA A 104 3.44 2.05 -18.80
N ASN A 105 3.64 1.83 -17.49
CA ASN A 105 4.95 1.88 -16.85
C ASN A 105 5.80 0.65 -17.14
N ASN A 106 7.12 0.80 -16.97
CA ASN A 106 8.10 -0.26 -17.22
C ASN A 106 8.93 -0.63 -15.97
N CYS A 107 8.30 -0.66 -14.79
CA CYS A 107 8.98 -0.92 -13.51
C CYS A 107 9.79 -2.23 -13.57
N VAL A 108 11.09 -2.17 -13.26
CA VAL A 108 12.04 -3.28 -13.42
C VAL A 108 11.69 -4.52 -12.60
N TYR A 109 10.99 -4.33 -11.49
CA TYR A 109 10.58 -5.38 -10.56
C TYR A 109 9.19 -5.97 -10.86
N CYS A 110 8.42 -5.41 -11.81
CA CYS A 110 7.01 -5.73 -11.97
C CYS A 110 6.74 -6.61 -13.20
N GLY A 111 6.01 -7.71 -13.01
CA GLY A 111 5.56 -8.58 -14.12
C GLY A 111 4.60 -7.88 -15.09
N TYR A 112 3.89 -6.84 -14.64
CA TYR A 112 2.97 -6.05 -15.48
C TYR A 112 3.67 -4.94 -16.27
N ARG A 113 5.00 -4.82 -16.18
CA ARG A 113 5.77 -3.82 -16.95
C ARG A 113 5.41 -3.85 -18.43
N SER A 114 5.30 -2.69 -19.07
CA SER A 114 4.79 -2.54 -20.44
C SER A 114 5.59 -3.30 -21.49
N SER A 115 6.90 -3.47 -21.29
CA SER A 115 7.77 -4.27 -22.18
C SER A 115 7.66 -5.79 -22.00
N ASN A 116 6.87 -6.29 -21.04
CA ASN A 116 6.59 -7.72 -20.93
C ASN A 116 5.49 -8.11 -21.93
N GLU A 117 5.92 -8.56 -23.11
CA GLU A 117 5.05 -9.03 -24.20
C GLU A 117 4.63 -10.50 -24.06
N ALA A 118 5.22 -11.26 -23.13
CA ALA A 118 4.86 -12.66 -22.91
C ALA A 118 3.51 -12.84 -22.18
N MET A 119 2.96 -11.75 -21.64
CA MET A 119 1.71 -11.76 -20.86
C MET A 119 0.52 -11.32 -21.71
N HIS A 120 -0.56 -12.08 -21.69
CA HIS A 120 -1.84 -11.67 -22.28
C HIS A 120 -2.53 -10.64 -21.37
N ARG A 121 -2.61 -9.39 -21.83
CA ARG A 121 -3.20 -8.30 -21.07
C ARG A 121 -4.72 -8.41 -20.93
N LYS A 122 -5.26 -8.13 -19.75
CA LYS A 122 -6.69 -8.17 -19.44
C LYS A 122 -7.11 -7.03 -18.52
N THR A 123 -8.26 -6.45 -18.85
CA THR A 123 -9.08 -5.63 -17.96
C THR A 123 -10.41 -6.35 -17.80
N LEU A 124 -10.88 -6.55 -16.57
CA LEU A 124 -12.19 -7.18 -16.32
C LEU A 124 -13.31 -6.30 -16.85
N THR A 125 -14.24 -6.91 -17.57
CA THR A 125 -15.56 -6.32 -17.82
C THR A 125 -16.37 -6.21 -16.52
N MET A 126 -17.37 -5.33 -16.46
CA MET A 126 -18.23 -5.20 -15.26
C MET A 126 -18.96 -6.50 -14.90
N GLU A 127 -19.23 -7.35 -15.90
CA GLU A 127 -19.84 -8.66 -15.71
C GLU A 127 -18.84 -9.71 -15.21
N GLU A 128 -17.59 -9.69 -15.67
CA GLU A 128 -16.52 -10.49 -15.06
C GLU A 128 -16.26 -10.06 -13.62
N LEU A 129 -16.16 -8.75 -13.37
CA LEU A 129 -16.01 -8.20 -12.03
C LEU A 129 -17.15 -8.67 -11.10
N ARG A 130 -18.40 -8.61 -11.56
CA ARG A 130 -19.56 -9.11 -10.81
C ARG A 130 -19.36 -10.57 -10.40
N ARG A 131 -18.97 -11.43 -11.35
CA ARG A 131 -18.75 -12.86 -11.11
C ARG A 131 -17.60 -13.12 -10.13
N GLU A 132 -16.49 -12.40 -10.25
CA GLU A 132 -15.37 -12.51 -9.31
C GLU A 132 -15.80 -12.12 -7.89
N VAL A 133 -16.56 -11.03 -7.74
CA VAL A 133 -17.07 -10.59 -6.43
C VAL A 133 -18.04 -11.61 -5.83
N GLU A 134 -18.89 -12.23 -6.64
CA GLU A 134 -19.78 -13.31 -6.19
C GLU A 134 -19.01 -14.52 -5.67
N ILE A 135 -17.93 -14.92 -6.34
CA ILE A 135 -17.04 -15.99 -5.90
C ILE A 135 -16.42 -15.62 -4.55
N MET A 136 -15.84 -14.41 -4.43
CA MET A 136 -15.24 -13.93 -3.19
C MET A 136 -16.24 -13.93 -2.02
N ILE A 137 -17.47 -13.45 -2.25
CA ILE A 137 -18.52 -13.42 -1.21
C ILE A 137 -18.88 -14.83 -0.77
N ARG A 138 -19.01 -15.78 -1.72
CA ARG A 138 -19.30 -17.19 -1.44
C ARG A 138 -18.18 -17.86 -0.64
N GLU A 139 -16.93 -17.48 -0.87
CA GLU A 139 -15.78 -17.91 -0.05
C GLU A 139 -15.71 -17.24 1.33
N GLY A 140 -16.67 -16.37 1.65
CA GLY A 140 -16.79 -15.73 2.95
C GLY A 140 -16.11 -14.37 3.03
N GLN A 141 -15.45 -13.88 1.97
CA GLN A 141 -14.78 -12.58 1.98
C GLN A 141 -15.77 -11.44 2.24
N LYS A 142 -15.31 -10.46 3.02
CA LYS A 142 -16.06 -9.24 3.36
C LYS A 142 -15.24 -7.97 3.11
N ARG A 143 -13.96 -8.11 2.79
CA ARG A 143 -13.02 -7.02 2.52
C ARG A 143 -12.18 -7.38 1.30
N THR A 144 -11.95 -6.42 0.43
CA THR A 144 -11.12 -6.60 -0.75
C THR A 144 -10.18 -5.41 -0.95
N VAL A 145 -9.10 -5.63 -1.69
CA VAL A 145 -8.26 -4.57 -2.25
C VAL A 145 -8.37 -4.70 -3.77
N LEU A 146 -8.90 -3.68 -4.43
CA LEU A 146 -8.98 -3.64 -5.88
C LEU A 146 -7.65 -3.12 -6.43
N VAL A 147 -7.03 -3.91 -7.32
CA VAL A 147 -5.67 -3.67 -7.82
C VAL A 147 -5.70 -3.38 -9.32
N TYR A 148 -5.00 -2.33 -9.74
CA TYR A 148 -5.00 -1.83 -11.12
C TYR A 148 -3.57 -1.54 -11.59
N GLY A 149 -3.21 -2.00 -12.79
CA GLY A 149 -2.13 -1.39 -13.57
C GLY A 149 -2.50 0.03 -14.01
N GLU A 150 -1.52 0.85 -14.35
CA GLU A 150 -1.74 2.24 -14.75
C GLU A 150 -1.91 2.35 -16.27
N SER A 151 -3.13 2.60 -16.74
CA SER A 151 -3.45 2.69 -18.18
C SER A 151 -4.63 3.62 -18.47
N PRO A 152 -4.82 4.08 -19.73
CA PRO A 152 -5.98 4.90 -20.13
C PRO A 152 -7.34 4.32 -19.72
N GLU A 153 -7.47 3.00 -19.73
CA GLU A 153 -8.70 2.27 -19.41
C GLU A 153 -8.99 2.24 -17.90
N THR A 154 -7.98 2.49 -17.06
CA THR A 154 -8.03 2.39 -15.58
C THR A 154 -8.04 3.75 -14.92
N ASN A 155 -8.65 4.74 -15.57
CA ASN A 155 -8.79 6.08 -15.02
C ASN A 155 -9.67 6.13 -13.76
N ALA A 156 -9.66 7.26 -13.05
CA ALA A 156 -10.38 7.42 -11.79
C ALA A 156 -11.91 7.17 -11.91
N ASP A 157 -12.53 7.48 -13.05
CA ASP A 157 -13.96 7.26 -13.26
C ASP A 157 -14.27 5.76 -13.40
N TYR A 158 -13.47 5.02 -14.18
CA TYR A 158 -13.56 3.56 -14.25
C TYR A 158 -13.33 2.91 -12.87
N ILE A 159 -12.31 3.35 -12.12
CA ILE A 159 -12.08 2.88 -10.75
C ILE A 159 -13.33 3.11 -9.90
N CYS A 160 -13.94 4.29 -9.97
CA CYS A 160 -15.19 4.56 -9.23
C CYS A 160 -16.33 3.62 -9.66
N GLU A 161 -16.50 3.35 -10.95
CA GLU A 161 -17.50 2.39 -11.44
C GLU A 161 -17.27 0.98 -10.90
N THR A 162 -16.03 0.50 -10.90
CA THR A 162 -15.69 -0.82 -10.34
C THR A 162 -15.97 -0.90 -8.84
N VAL A 163 -15.75 0.17 -8.07
CA VAL A 163 -16.11 0.24 -6.65
C VAL A 163 -17.63 0.16 -6.45
N ARG A 164 -18.41 0.90 -7.24
CA ARG A 164 -19.87 0.83 -7.20
C ARG A 164 -20.36 -0.58 -7.52
N GLN A 165 -19.76 -1.23 -8.51
CA GLN A 165 -20.09 -2.59 -8.88
C GLN A 165 -19.78 -3.58 -7.76
N VAL A 166 -18.60 -3.47 -7.12
CA VAL A 166 -18.24 -4.33 -5.99
C VAL A 166 -19.23 -4.20 -4.83
N TYR A 167 -19.68 -2.99 -4.50
CA TYR A 167 -20.67 -2.77 -3.43
C TYR A 167 -22.11 -3.09 -3.83
N SER A 168 -22.43 -3.16 -5.13
CA SER A 168 -23.78 -3.53 -5.59
C SER A 168 -24.04 -5.03 -5.50
N VAL A 169 -22.99 -5.86 -5.55
CA VAL A 169 -23.10 -7.32 -5.48
C VAL A 169 -23.40 -7.77 -4.07
N LYS A 170 -24.54 -8.47 -3.92
CA LYS A 170 -25.01 -9.08 -2.67
C LYS A 170 -25.52 -10.48 -2.98
N SER A 171 -25.29 -11.40 -2.05
CA SER A 171 -25.86 -12.75 -2.11
C SER A 171 -26.31 -13.19 -0.71
N GLU A 172 -26.92 -14.37 -0.63
CA GLU A 172 -27.26 -14.99 0.66
C GLU A 172 -26.03 -15.21 1.56
N HIS A 173 -24.82 -15.28 0.98
CA HIS A 173 -23.55 -15.42 1.69
C HIS A 173 -22.94 -14.07 2.16
N GLY A 174 -23.62 -12.96 1.86
CA GLY A 174 -23.28 -11.61 2.32
C GLY A 174 -22.87 -10.65 1.21
N GLU A 175 -21.92 -9.77 1.51
CA GLU A 175 -21.48 -8.68 0.63
C GLU A 175 -20.05 -8.24 0.99
N ILE A 176 -19.38 -7.56 0.07
CA ILE A 176 -18.15 -6.83 0.36
C ILE A 176 -18.51 -5.56 1.14
N ARG A 177 -17.97 -5.43 2.36
CA ARG A 177 -18.24 -4.31 3.29
C ARG A 177 -17.19 -3.22 3.25
N ARG A 178 -16.03 -3.51 2.66
CA ARG A 178 -14.93 -2.54 2.48
C ARG A 178 -14.09 -2.91 1.27
N ALA A 179 -14.03 -2.00 0.30
CA ALA A 179 -13.12 -2.07 -0.83
C ALA A 179 -12.00 -1.03 -0.64
N ASN A 180 -10.76 -1.48 -0.48
CA ASN A 180 -9.57 -0.64 -0.57
C ASN A 180 -9.12 -0.56 -2.03
N ILE A 181 -8.32 0.46 -2.36
CA ILE A 181 -7.78 0.66 -3.71
C ILE A 181 -6.26 0.64 -3.65
N ASN A 182 -5.65 -0.11 -4.56
CA ASN A 182 -4.23 -0.03 -4.88
C ASN A 182 -4.07 0.27 -6.37
N CYS A 183 -3.70 1.50 -6.69
CA CYS A 183 -3.42 1.95 -8.05
C CYS A 183 -2.29 2.99 -8.02
N ALA A 184 -1.89 3.46 -9.21
CA ALA A 184 -0.91 4.53 -9.35
C ALA A 184 -1.35 5.83 -8.62
N PRO A 185 -0.39 6.75 -8.34
CA PRO A 185 -0.69 8.07 -7.82
C PRO A 185 -1.78 8.78 -8.64
N LEU A 186 -2.63 9.53 -7.96
CA LEU A 186 -3.78 10.23 -8.54
C LEU A 186 -3.72 11.70 -8.15
N THR A 187 -4.31 12.58 -8.98
CA THR A 187 -4.46 13.99 -8.60
C THR A 187 -5.40 14.15 -7.40
N ARG A 188 -5.37 15.33 -6.79
CA ARG A 188 -6.29 15.67 -5.69
C ARG A 188 -7.77 15.54 -6.10
N ASP A 189 -8.11 15.88 -7.35
CA ASP A 189 -9.48 15.76 -7.85
C ASP A 189 -9.88 14.31 -8.08
N GLU A 190 -8.99 13.50 -8.63
CA GLU A 190 -9.19 12.05 -8.77
C GLU A 190 -9.37 11.38 -7.39
N LEU A 191 -8.56 11.75 -6.39
CA LEU A 191 -8.71 11.27 -5.00
C LEU A 191 -10.04 11.71 -4.35
N ARG A 192 -10.54 12.93 -4.65
CA ARG A 192 -11.87 13.37 -4.20
C ARG A 192 -12.98 12.49 -4.76
N LYS A 193 -12.90 12.10 -6.04
CA LYS A 193 -13.85 11.15 -6.66
C LYS A 193 -13.85 9.80 -5.92
N LEU A 194 -12.66 9.25 -5.66
CA LEU A 194 -12.51 7.99 -4.91
C LEU A 194 -13.06 8.09 -3.49
N LYS A 195 -12.86 9.23 -2.80
CA LYS A 195 -13.48 9.47 -1.49
C LYS A 195 -15.01 9.49 -1.58
N GLN A 196 -15.58 10.15 -2.59
CA GLN A 196 -17.03 10.25 -2.78
C GLN A 196 -17.70 8.90 -3.07
N VAL A 197 -17.04 8.00 -3.80
CA VAL A 197 -17.58 6.66 -4.07
C VAL A 197 -17.49 5.69 -2.88
N GLY A 198 -16.80 6.08 -1.81
CA GLY A 198 -16.79 5.33 -0.55
C GLY A 198 -15.73 4.23 -0.47
N ILE A 199 -14.53 4.48 -1.01
CA ILE A 199 -13.40 3.56 -0.79
C ILE A 199 -13.02 3.50 0.70
N GLY A 200 -12.42 2.38 1.12
CA GLY A 200 -11.88 2.21 2.46
C GLY A 200 -10.54 2.90 2.65
N THR A 201 -9.49 2.29 2.11
CA THR A 201 -8.11 2.77 2.18
C THR A 201 -7.56 2.93 0.77
N PHE A 202 -6.87 4.03 0.50
CA PHE A 202 -6.03 4.19 -0.69
C PHE A 202 -4.60 3.75 -0.35
N GLN A 203 -4.07 2.79 -1.10
CA GLN A 203 -2.75 2.21 -0.91
C GLN A 203 -1.89 2.57 -2.13
N VAL A 204 -0.82 3.32 -1.88
CA VAL A 204 0.22 3.63 -2.86
C VAL A 204 1.55 3.27 -2.21
N PHE A 205 2.41 2.60 -2.97
CA PHE A 205 3.75 2.24 -2.52
C PHE A 205 4.72 3.25 -3.11
N GLN A 206 5.56 3.83 -2.26
CA GLN A 206 6.60 4.79 -2.61
C GLN A 206 7.73 4.12 -3.40
#